data_AF-A0A8C3FES1-F1
#
_entry.id   AF-A0A8C3FES1-F1
#
_cell.length_a   1.000
_cell.length_b   1.000
_cell.length_c   1.000
_cell.angle_alpha   90.00
_cell.angle_beta   90.00
_cell.angle_gamma   90.00
#
_symmetry.space_group_name_H-M   'P 1'
#
loop_
_entity.id
_entity.type
_entity.pdbx_description
1 polymer ?
#
loop_
_entity_poly.entity_id
_entity_poly.type
_entity_poly.pdbx_seq_one_letter_code
_entity_poly.pdbx_strand_id
1 'polypeptide(L)'
;MQPPVVNVTDCSLFLCSLKQSKSAVRLKEDMKKIAALPLNKQRDDRCQKVFGVSLQDLQQQGLTKNGLPAVVWNTVEYLTQHGLTQEGLFRVNGNMKMVDQLRLKYDRGEEVELAKDADVCSVASLLKLFLRELPDGVITSALHSRFIQLYHDPKNDAEKENNLKELIKELPDANYCLLKYLCRFLTRVAEHHMMNRMNIFNLATIFWTKLFSVSSWFSLPSTPHPPPRFLSLQLSTF
;
A
#
# COMPACT_ATOMS: atom_id res chain seq x y z
N MET A 1 5.11 45.78 60.96
CA MET A 1 5.01 47.14 60.39
C MET A 1 4.96 47.00 58.87
N GLN A 2 3.94 47.59 58.25
CA GLN A 2 3.62 47.50 56.83
C GLN A 2 4.78 47.97 55.92
N PRO A 3 5.02 47.33 54.77
CA PRO A 3 5.64 48.02 53.64
C PRO A 3 4.59 48.88 52.91
N PRO A 4 4.95 50.10 52.45
CA PRO A 4 4.03 50.98 51.76
C PRO A 4 3.86 50.60 50.29
N VAL A 5 2.64 50.82 49.81
CA VAL A 5 2.18 50.75 48.43
C VAL A 5 2.53 52.06 47.72
N VAL A 6 3.08 52.03 46.50
CA VAL A 6 2.83 53.09 45.52
C VAL A 6 2.76 52.52 44.09
N ASN A 7 1.97 53.21 43.29
CA ASN A 7 1.09 52.74 42.23
C ASN A 7 1.66 52.94 40.82
N VAL A 8 0.97 52.31 39.87
CA VAL A 8 1.08 52.42 38.41
C VAL A 8 1.03 53.89 37.95
N THR A 9 1.90 54.29 37.02
CA THR A 9 1.60 55.34 36.05
C THR A 9 2.48 55.25 34.81
N ASP A 10 1.87 55.72 33.73
CA ASP A 10 2.04 55.34 32.34
C ASP A 10 3.13 56.15 31.60
N CYS A 11 3.43 55.64 30.42
CA CYS A 11 3.79 56.38 29.22
C CYS A 11 5.01 57.32 29.20
N SER A 12 5.88 56.94 28.25
CA SER A 12 6.47 57.83 27.24
C SER A 12 7.57 58.78 27.70
N LEU A 13 8.80 58.45 27.27
CA LEU A 13 9.66 59.25 26.40
C LEU A 13 11.12 59.01 26.79
N PHE A 14 11.76 58.01 26.18
CA PHE A 14 13.13 58.14 25.66
C PHE A 14 13.31 57.08 24.58
N LEU A 15 12.78 57.43 23.41
CA LEU A 15 13.21 56.86 22.15
C LEU A 15 14.69 57.21 21.94
N CYS A 16 15.43 56.26 21.39
CA CYS A 16 16.30 56.41 20.21
C CYS A 16 17.70 55.82 20.39
N SER A 17 17.89 54.56 19.96
CA SER A 17 18.94 54.23 18.99
C SER A 17 18.89 52.74 18.62
N LEU A 18 17.96 52.37 17.73
CA LEU A 18 18.21 51.26 16.80
C LEU A 18 17.78 51.71 15.41
N LYS A 19 18.79 52.05 14.61
CA LYS A 19 18.68 52.39 13.19
C LYS A 19 17.97 51.24 12.45
N GLN A 20 16.79 51.52 11.91
CA GLN A 20 16.09 50.60 11.01
C GLN A 20 16.84 50.53 9.68
N SER A 21 17.37 49.36 9.33
CA SER A 21 17.90 49.07 8.00
C SER A 21 16.75 48.93 6.99
N LYS A 22 16.86 49.60 5.84
CA LYS A 22 15.89 49.60 4.73
C LYS A 22 15.58 48.19 4.17
N SER A 23 16.42 47.20 4.45
CA SER A 23 16.24 45.81 3.99
C SER A 23 15.10 45.08 4.71
N ALA A 24 14.76 45.47 5.93
CA ALA A 24 13.68 44.82 6.70
C ALA A 24 12.27 45.29 6.28
N VAL A 25 12.17 46.46 5.63
CA VAL A 25 10.88 47.05 5.22
C VAL A 25 10.36 46.43 3.92
N ARG A 26 11.24 46.06 2.98
CA ARG A 26 10.83 45.43 1.72
C ARG A 26 10.26 44.02 1.88
N LEU A 27 10.72 43.25 2.87
CA LEU A 27 10.21 41.89 3.10
C LEU A 27 8.76 41.86 3.62
N LYS A 28 8.27 42.93 4.25
CA LYS A 28 6.89 42.98 4.74
C LYS A 28 5.87 43.36 3.66
N GLU A 29 6.30 44.06 2.62
CA GLU A 29 5.39 44.57 1.59
C GLU A 29 5.08 43.54 0.50
N ASP A 30 6.01 42.61 0.25
CA ASP A 30 5.81 41.48 -0.68
C ASP A 30 4.94 40.35 -0.10
N MET A 31 4.69 40.33 1.22
CA MET A 31 3.79 39.35 1.86
C MET A 31 2.30 39.72 1.81
N LYS A 32 1.93 40.90 1.27
CA LYS A 32 0.54 41.39 1.26
C LYS A 32 -0.12 41.38 -0.13
N LYS A 33 0.50 40.78 -1.16
CA LYS A 33 -0.01 40.81 -2.55
C LYS A 33 -0.23 39.46 -3.25
N ILE A 34 -0.44 38.37 -2.51
CA ILE A 34 -0.88 37.09 -3.11
C ILE A 34 -2.28 36.65 -2.63
N ALA A 35 -2.94 37.48 -1.81
CA ALA A 35 -4.34 37.28 -1.41
C ALA A 35 -5.31 37.81 -2.49
N ALA A 36 -5.39 37.13 -3.64
CA ALA A 36 -6.55 37.18 -4.56
C ALA A 36 -6.37 36.18 -5.72
N LEU A 37 -6.53 34.88 -5.44
CA LEU A 37 -6.83 33.88 -6.46
C LEU A 37 -8.12 33.14 -6.06
N PRO A 38 -9.01 32.79 -7.00
CA PRO A 38 -10.34 32.30 -6.68
C PRO A 38 -10.27 30.96 -5.93
N LEU A 39 -11.09 30.85 -4.87
CA LEU A 39 -11.34 29.64 -4.10
C LEU A 39 -11.70 28.46 -5.03
N ASN A 40 -10.76 27.53 -5.23
CA ASN A 40 -11.07 26.22 -5.78
C ASN A 40 -10.26 25.14 -5.05
N LYS A 41 -11.00 24.27 -4.35
CA LYS A 41 -10.58 23.11 -3.56
C LYS A 41 -9.50 23.38 -2.51
N GLN A 42 -9.98 23.61 -1.28
CA GLN A 42 -9.27 23.22 -0.05
C GLN A 42 -8.79 21.77 -0.24
N ARG A 43 -7.50 21.57 -0.56
CA ARG A 43 -6.86 20.28 -0.37
C ARG A 43 -6.73 20.14 1.14
N ASP A 44 -7.51 19.22 1.67
CA ASP A 44 -7.38 18.78 3.03
C ASP A 44 -5.91 18.45 3.31
N ASP A 45 -5.31 19.07 4.33
CA ASP A 45 -3.93 18.81 4.77
C ASP A 45 -3.83 17.44 5.49
N ARG A 46 -4.75 16.52 5.18
CA ARG A 46 -4.61 15.11 5.49
C ARG A 46 -3.49 14.55 4.64
N CYS A 47 -2.37 14.24 5.28
CA CYS A 47 -1.36 13.34 4.76
C CYS A 47 -2.07 12.09 4.22
N GLN A 48 -2.20 12.02 2.90
CA GLN A 48 -2.73 10.84 2.24
C GLN A 48 -1.78 9.69 2.60
N LYS A 49 -2.34 8.54 2.97
CA LYS A 49 -1.55 7.37 3.33
C LYS A 49 -2.18 6.18 2.62
N VAL A 50 -1.40 5.53 1.78
CA VAL A 50 -1.82 4.39 0.97
C VAL A 50 -1.24 3.10 1.54
N PHE A 51 0.03 3.13 1.92
CA PHE A 51 0.73 1.97 2.47
C PHE A 51 0.45 1.80 3.97
N GLY A 52 0.23 0.56 4.41
CA GLY A 52 -0.08 0.29 5.81
C GLY A 52 -1.52 0.61 6.23
N VAL A 53 -2.43 0.78 5.26
CA VAL A 53 -3.84 1.17 5.46
C VAL A 53 -4.75 0.01 5.05
N SER A 54 -5.88 -0.17 5.74
CA SER A 54 -6.81 -1.24 5.43
C SER A 54 -7.49 -1.03 4.07
N LEU A 55 -7.91 -2.11 3.40
CA LEU A 55 -8.62 -2.00 2.12
C LEU A 55 -9.93 -1.21 2.25
N GLN A 56 -10.62 -1.37 3.39
CA GLN A 56 -11.85 -0.64 3.69
C GLN A 56 -11.59 0.87 3.79
N ASP A 57 -10.55 1.28 4.50
CA ASP A 57 -10.20 2.71 4.64
C ASP A 57 -9.78 3.31 3.31
N LEU A 58 -9.02 2.57 2.49
CA LEU A 58 -8.63 3.03 1.14
C LEU A 58 -9.87 3.27 0.26
N GLN A 59 -10.88 2.40 0.36
CA GLN A 59 -12.15 2.57 -0.34
C GLN A 59 -12.91 3.81 0.15
N GLN A 60 -12.99 4.02 1.48
CA GLN A 60 -13.65 5.19 2.06
C GLN A 60 -12.95 6.51 1.70
N GLN A 61 -11.62 6.48 1.57
CA GLN A 61 -10.82 7.63 1.13
C GLN A 61 -10.89 7.89 -0.38
N GLY A 62 -11.57 7.02 -1.15
CA GLY A 62 -11.66 7.15 -2.61
C GLY A 62 -10.34 6.83 -3.33
N LEU A 63 -9.42 6.11 -2.69
CA LEU A 63 -8.10 5.75 -3.22
C LEU A 63 -8.13 4.43 -4.01
N THR A 64 -9.30 4.11 -4.58
CA THR A 64 -9.55 2.89 -5.34
C THR A 64 -9.86 3.19 -6.80
N LYS A 65 -9.40 2.32 -7.68
CA LYS A 65 -9.70 2.29 -9.12
C LYS A 65 -10.29 0.92 -9.44
N ASN A 66 -11.47 0.90 -10.06
CA ASN A 66 -12.20 -0.32 -10.41
C ASN A 66 -12.40 -1.29 -9.22
N GLY A 67 -12.68 -0.74 -8.03
CA GLY A 67 -12.87 -1.54 -6.80
C GLY A 67 -11.60 -2.09 -6.17
N LEU A 68 -10.42 -1.68 -6.64
CA LEU A 68 -9.11 -2.11 -6.14
C LEU A 68 -8.29 -0.91 -5.70
N PRO A 69 -7.34 -1.03 -4.74
CA PRO A 69 -6.41 0.05 -4.44
C PRO A 69 -5.70 0.53 -5.71
N ALA A 70 -5.64 1.85 -5.93
CA ALA A 70 -5.10 2.42 -7.16
C ALA A 70 -3.66 1.98 -7.44
N VAL A 71 -2.84 1.83 -6.39
CA VAL A 71 -1.47 1.29 -6.48
C VAL A 71 -1.44 -0.14 -7.01
N VAL A 72 -2.36 -1.01 -6.59
CA VAL A 72 -2.44 -2.39 -7.11
C VAL A 72 -2.86 -2.38 -8.57
N TRP A 73 -3.90 -1.63 -8.92
CA TRP A 73 -4.34 -1.52 -10.30
C TRP A 73 -3.19 -1.05 -11.22
N ASN A 74 -2.56 0.07 -10.88
CA ASN A 74 -1.51 0.65 -11.72
C ASN A 74 -0.31 -0.29 -11.88
N THR A 75 0.14 -0.91 -10.79
CA THR A 75 1.30 -1.83 -10.82
C THR A 75 0.99 -3.10 -11.61
N VAL A 76 -0.19 -3.71 -11.44
CA VAL A 76 -0.58 -4.92 -12.18
C VAL A 76 -0.75 -4.64 -13.67
N GLU A 77 -1.41 -3.54 -14.04
CA GLU A 77 -1.55 -3.17 -15.46
C GLU A 77 -0.19 -2.93 -16.12
N TYR A 78 0.70 -2.20 -15.45
CA TYR A 78 2.06 -1.99 -15.94
C TYR A 78 2.82 -3.31 -16.12
N LEU A 79 2.79 -4.19 -15.12
CA LEU A 79 3.50 -5.48 -15.19
C LEU A 79 2.89 -6.43 -16.23
N THR A 80 1.59 -6.33 -16.47
CA THR A 80 0.92 -7.06 -17.55
C THR A 80 1.40 -6.62 -18.92
N GLN A 81 1.69 -5.32 -19.10
CA GLN A 81 2.15 -4.77 -20.38
C GLN A 81 3.65 -4.94 -20.60
N HIS A 82 4.45 -4.83 -19.53
CA HIS A 82 5.92 -4.72 -19.64
C HIS A 82 6.69 -5.84 -18.93
N GLY A 83 6.06 -6.58 -18.02
CA GLY A 83 6.75 -7.48 -17.10
C GLY A 83 6.63 -8.97 -17.41
N LEU A 84 5.70 -9.39 -18.27
CA LEU A 84 5.39 -10.83 -18.47
C LEU A 84 6.57 -11.67 -18.95
N THR A 85 7.57 -11.07 -19.61
CA THR A 85 8.76 -11.75 -20.11
C THR A 85 10.01 -11.50 -19.25
N GLN A 86 9.91 -10.67 -18.20
CA GLN A 86 11.03 -10.36 -17.31
C GLN A 86 11.49 -11.61 -16.57
N GLU A 87 12.74 -12.04 -16.83
CA GLU A 87 13.31 -13.18 -16.13
C GLU A 87 13.31 -12.95 -14.62
N GLY A 88 12.76 -13.92 -13.89
CA GLY A 88 12.67 -13.90 -12.44
C GLY A 88 11.69 -12.85 -11.89
N LEU A 89 10.65 -12.45 -12.64
CA LEU A 89 9.62 -11.53 -12.15
C LEU A 89 9.12 -11.94 -10.75
N PHE A 90 9.02 -10.98 -9.82
CA PHE A 90 8.75 -11.17 -8.38
C PHE A 90 9.83 -11.90 -7.56
N ARG A 91 10.67 -12.75 -8.17
CA ARG A 91 11.81 -13.39 -7.50
C ARG A 91 12.97 -12.42 -7.31
N VAL A 92 13.32 -11.69 -8.38
CA VAL A 92 14.37 -10.66 -8.36
C VAL A 92 13.82 -9.41 -7.67
N ASN A 93 14.58 -8.86 -6.72
CA ASN A 93 14.23 -7.60 -6.07
C ASN A 93 14.62 -6.41 -6.95
N GLY A 94 13.77 -5.39 -6.97
CA GLY A 94 14.05 -4.13 -7.63
C GLY A 94 14.95 -3.22 -6.81
N ASN A 95 15.19 -2.03 -7.35
CA ASN A 95 15.95 -1.00 -6.66
C ASN A 95 15.13 -0.43 -5.48
N MET A 96 15.53 -0.74 -4.26
CA MET A 96 14.79 -0.34 -3.06
C MET A 96 14.63 1.18 -2.91
N LYS A 97 15.62 1.99 -3.36
CA LYS A 97 15.49 3.45 -3.32
C LYS A 97 14.33 3.93 -4.20
N MET A 98 14.15 3.30 -5.35
CA MET A 98 13.07 3.61 -6.30
C MET A 98 11.72 3.12 -5.78
N VAL A 99 11.69 1.95 -5.15
CA VAL A 99 10.49 1.45 -4.45
C VAL A 99 10.04 2.43 -3.37
N ASP A 100 10.97 2.93 -2.54
CA ASP A 100 10.68 3.90 -1.49
C ASP A 100 10.21 5.24 -2.06
N GLN A 101 10.81 5.70 -3.15
CA GLN A 101 10.37 6.91 -3.86
C GLN A 101 8.94 6.76 -4.39
N LEU A 102 8.62 5.65 -5.08
CA LEU A 102 7.28 5.39 -5.58
C LEU A 102 6.27 5.30 -4.44
N ARG A 103 6.61 4.60 -3.35
CA ARG A 103 5.79 4.54 -2.14
C ARG A 103 5.43 5.95 -1.65
N LEU A 104 6.44 6.81 -1.50
CA LEU A 104 6.24 8.18 -1.03
C LEU A 104 5.36 8.99 -1.97
N LYS A 105 5.53 8.85 -3.29
CA LYS A 105 4.65 9.50 -4.28
C LYS A 105 3.19 9.06 -4.09
N TYR A 106 2.95 7.75 -3.97
CA TYR A 106 1.61 7.21 -3.75
C TYR A 106 0.99 7.68 -2.43
N ASP A 107 1.75 7.64 -1.33
CA ASP A 107 1.31 8.14 -0.04
C ASP A 107 0.95 9.63 -0.17
N ARG A 108 1.80 10.46 -0.79
CA ARG A 108 1.51 11.90 -0.96
C ARG A 108 0.41 12.25 -1.99
N GLY A 109 -0.17 11.25 -2.65
CA GLY A 109 -1.15 11.48 -3.72
C GLY A 109 -0.57 12.17 -4.95
N GLU A 110 0.74 12.06 -5.16
CA GLU A 110 1.42 12.55 -6.35
C GLU A 110 1.08 11.66 -7.56
N GLU A 111 1.18 12.22 -8.76
CA GLU A 111 1.04 11.45 -9.98
C GLU A 111 2.24 10.50 -10.15
N VAL A 112 1.96 9.23 -10.43
CA VAL A 112 2.98 8.19 -10.60
C VAL A 112 2.93 7.66 -12.02
N GLU A 113 4.01 7.89 -12.76
CA GLU A 113 4.18 7.39 -14.12
C GLU A 113 5.16 6.21 -14.12
N LEU A 114 4.67 5.00 -13.83
CA LEU A 114 5.51 3.80 -13.64
C LEU A 114 6.50 3.54 -14.79
N ALA A 115 6.11 3.81 -16.03
CA ALA A 115 6.98 3.61 -17.20
C ALA A 115 8.16 4.57 -17.30
N LYS A 116 8.08 5.74 -16.67
CA LYS A 116 9.18 6.72 -16.59
C LYS A 116 9.94 6.61 -15.28
N ASP A 117 9.21 6.31 -14.21
CA ASP A 117 9.73 6.39 -12.85
C ASP A 117 10.46 5.12 -12.42
N ALA A 118 10.23 3.96 -13.05
CA ALA A 118 10.82 2.71 -12.57
C ALA A 118 11.03 1.57 -13.57
N ASP A 119 11.96 0.67 -13.20
CA ASP A 119 12.14 -0.63 -13.84
C ASP A 119 11.10 -1.66 -13.36
N VAL A 120 10.92 -2.71 -14.16
CA VAL A 120 9.95 -3.79 -13.91
C VAL A 120 10.13 -4.45 -12.53
N CYS A 121 11.38 -4.70 -12.10
CA CYS A 121 11.64 -5.36 -10.82
C CYS A 121 11.28 -4.44 -9.65
N SER A 122 11.46 -3.13 -9.79
CA SER A 122 11.05 -2.13 -8.81
C SER A 122 9.52 -2.05 -8.70
N VAL A 123 8.79 -2.03 -9.82
CA VAL A 123 7.32 -2.06 -9.80
C VAL A 123 6.78 -3.35 -9.18
N ALA A 124 7.38 -4.50 -9.52
CA ALA A 124 7.04 -5.79 -8.91
C ALA A 124 7.30 -5.80 -7.39
N SER A 125 8.37 -5.14 -6.95
CA SER A 125 8.71 -5.02 -5.53
C SER A 125 7.76 -4.08 -4.79
N LEU A 126 7.29 -3.01 -5.44
CA LEU A 126 6.27 -2.11 -4.89
C LEU A 126 4.94 -2.83 -4.67
N LEU A 127 4.48 -3.65 -5.62
CA LEU A 127 3.27 -4.46 -5.46
C LEU A 127 3.42 -5.43 -4.27
N LYS A 128 4.55 -6.15 -4.18
CA LYS A 128 4.84 -7.03 -3.03
C LYS A 128 4.85 -6.26 -1.71
N LEU A 129 5.40 -5.04 -1.70
CA LEU A 129 5.46 -4.19 -0.53
C LEU A 129 4.06 -3.80 -0.05
N PHE A 130 3.19 -3.34 -0.96
CA PHE A 130 1.82 -2.96 -0.63
C PHE A 130 1.07 -4.12 0.04
N LEU A 131 1.09 -5.31 -0.57
CA LEU A 131 0.40 -6.49 -0.03
C LEU A 131 0.93 -6.89 1.35
N ARG A 132 2.25 -6.82 1.55
CA ARG A 132 2.89 -7.13 2.84
C ARG A 132 2.49 -6.17 3.96
N GLU A 133 2.28 -4.90 3.64
CA GLU A 133 1.95 -3.87 4.63
C GLU A 133 0.45 -3.78 4.93
N LEU A 134 -0.41 -4.57 4.26
CA LEU A 134 -1.83 -4.63 4.63
C LEU A 134 -1.99 -5.12 6.08
N PRO A 135 -2.71 -4.37 6.95
CA PRO A 135 -2.80 -4.70 8.38
C PRO A 135 -3.28 -6.13 8.70
N ASP A 136 -4.26 -6.64 7.94
CA ASP A 136 -4.84 -7.99 8.11
C ASP A 136 -4.53 -8.93 6.91
N GLY A 137 -3.62 -8.52 6.03
CA GLY A 137 -3.35 -9.25 4.78
C GLY A 137 -4.52 -9.26 3.79
N VAL A 138 -4.36 -10.00 2.69
CA VAL A 138 -5.44 -10.20 1.70
C VAL A 138 -6.39 -11.29 2.18
N ILE A 139 -5.84 -12.38 2.72
CA ILE A 139 -6.60 -13.39 3.44
C ILE A 139 -6.70 -12.95 4.90
N THR A 140 -7.88 -12.53 5.32
CA THR A 140 -8.15 -12.01 6.67
C THR A 140 -7.86 -13.05 7.74
N SER A 141 -7.25 -12.65 8.86
CA SER A 141 -6.92 -13.53 10.00
C SER A 141 -8.11 -14.36 10.51
N ALA A 142 -9.32 -13.81 10.44
CA ALA A 142 -10.56 -14.47 10.85
C ALA A 142 -10.80 -15.83 10.14
N LEU A 143 -10.27 -16.02 8.93
CA LEU A 143 -10.45 -17.25 8.16
C LEU A 143 -9.24 -18.20 8.24
N HIS A 144 -8.12 -17.79 8.84
CA HIS A 144 -6.86 -18.56 8.83
C HIS A 144 -7.02 -19.97 9.39
N SER A 145 -7.68 -20.11 10.54
CA SER A 145 -7.93 -21.41 11.18
C SER A 145 -8.76 -22.34 10.27
N ARG A 146 -9.75 -21.80 9.54
CA ARG A 146 -10.58 -22.59 8.62
C ARG A 146 -9.80 -23.04 7.39
N PHE A 147 -8.91 -22.19 6.86
CA PHE A 147 -8.01 -22.57 5.77
C PHE A 147 -7.04 -23.69 6.18
N ILE A 148 -6.52 -23.66 7.42
CA ILE A 148 -5.65 -24.71 7.96
C ILE A 148 -6.42 -26.02 8.17
N GLN A 149 -7.61 -25.96 8.74
CA GLN A 149 -8.48 -27.13 8.90
C GLN A 149 -8.77 -27.79 7.56
N LEU A 150 -9.11 -26.99 6.54
CA LEU A 150 -9.35 -27.49 5.19
C LEU A 150 -8.11 -28.16 4.57
N TYR A 151 -6.92 -27.63 4.85
CA TYR A 151 -5.67 -28.21 4.39
C TYR A 151 -5.41 -29.61 4.99
N HIS A 152 -5.68 -29.77 6.29
CA HIS A 152 -5.51 -31.05 7.00
C HIS A 152 -6.68 -32.04 6.82
N ASP A 153 -7.78 -31.61 6.19
CA ASP A 153 -8.94 -32.47 5.93
C ASP A 153 -8.50 -33.70 5.10
N PRO A 154 -8.88 -34.95 5.46
CA PRO A 154 -8.51 -36.14 4.69
C PRO A 154 -9.32 -36.33 3.40
N LYS A 155 -10.29 -35.46 3.08
CA LYS A 155 -11.08 -35.53 1.83
C LYS A 155 -10.22 -35.48 0.56
N ASN A 156 -10.84 -35.93 -0.54
CA ASN A 156 -10.24 -35.85 -1.87
C ASN A 156 -10.04 -34.39 -2.33
N ASP A 157 -9.17 -34.22 -3.34
CA ASP A 157 -8.78 -32.88 -3.80
C ASP A 157 -9.95 -32.07 -4.38
N ALA A 158 -10.94 -32.71 -5.03
CA ALA A 158 -12.08 -32.03 -5.62
C ALA A 158 -13.01 -31.41 -4.55
N GLU A 159 -13.29 -32.15 -3.48
CA GLU A 159 -14.06 -31.64 -2.34
C GLU A 159 -13.32 -30.52 -1.61
N LYS A 160 -12.00 -30.65 -1.46
CA LYS A 160 -11.17 -29.59 -0.88
C LYS A 160 -11.22 -28.31 -1.71
N GLU A 161 -11.14 -28.43 -3.03
CA GLU A 161 -11.25 -27.29 -3.95
C GLU A 161 -12.62 -26.61 -3.82
N ASN A 162 -13.71 -27.39 -3.75
CA ASN A 162 -15.04 -26.83 -3.57
C ASN A 162 -15.19 -26.09 -2.22
N ASN A 163 -14.73 -26.69 -1.13
CA ASN A 163 -14.75 -26.04 0.19
C ASN A 163 -13.85 -24.80 0.23
N LEU A 164 -12.73 -24.82 -0.49
CA LEU A 164 -11.84 -23.67 -0.62
C LEU A 164 -12.54 -22.51 -1.34
N LYS A 165 -13.28 -22.80 -2.41
CA LYS A 165 -14.10 -21.81 -3.15
C LYS A 165 -15.13 -21.17 -2.23
N GLU A 166 -15.85 -21.96 -1.45
CA GLU A 166 -16.84 -21.43 -0.50
C GLU A 166 -16.18 -20.59 0.59
N LEU A 167 -15.05 -21.04 1.15
CA LEU A 167 -14.33 -20.28 2.18
C LEU A 167 -13.78 -18.96 1.65
N ILE A 168 -13.31 -18.90 0.40
CA ILE A 168 -12.84 -17.66 -0.24
C ILE A 168 -14.01 -16.67 -0.44
N LYS A 169 -15.23 -17.14 -0.69
CA LYS A 169 -16.41 -16.27 -0.80
C LYS A 169 -16.82 -15.63 0.52
N GLU A 170 -16.35 -16.14 1.66
CA GLU A 170 -16.57 -15.52 2.97
C GLU A 170 -15.65 -14.32 3.24
N LEU A 171 -14.65 -14.07 2.38
CA LEU A 171 -13.82 -12.86 2.49
C LEU A 171 -14.66 -11.59 2.29
N PRO A 172 -14.31 -10.47 2.96
CA PRO A 172 -14.89 -9.18 2.63
C PRO A 172 -14.74 -8.85 1.14
N ASP A 173 -15.72 -8.16 0.56
CA ASP A 173 -15.79 -7.90 -0.89
C ASP A 173 -14.49 -7.31 -1.45
N ALA A 174 -13.87 -6.35 -0.75
CA ALA A 174 -12.62 -5.74 -1.16
C ALA A 174 -11.45 -6.75 -1.19
N ASN A 175 -11.37 -7.64 -0.19
CA ASN A 175 -10.37 -8.70 -0.10
C ASN A 175 -10.58 -9.76 -1.19
N TYR A 176 -11.83 -10.18 -1.41
CA TYR A 176 -12.19 -11.14 -2.47
C TYR A 176 -11.85 -10.58 -3.85
N CYS A 177 -12.23 -9.33 -4.13
CA CYS A 177 -11.92 -8.67 -5.40
C CYS A 177 -10.42 -8.57 -5.64
N LEU A 178 -9.66 -8.16 -4.61
CA LEU A 178 -8.21 -8.08 -4.67
C LEU A 178 -7.56 -9.44 -4.91
N LEU A 179 -7.96 -10.47 -4.16
CA LEU A 179 -7.44 -11.82 -4.32
C LEU A 179 -7.70 -12.35 -5.72
N LYS A 180 -8.94 -12.24 -6.21
CA LYS A 180 -9.34 -12.68 -7.54
C LYS A 180 -8.53 -11.99 -8.63
N TYR A 181 -8.34 -10.67 -8.53
CA TYR A 181 -7.57 -9.90 -9.50
C TYR A 181 -6.09 -10.31 -9.52
N LEU A 182 -5.48 -10.46 -8.34
CA LEU A 182 -4.11 -10.95 -8.20
C LEU A 182 -3.95 -12.36 -8.76
N CYS A 183 -4.88 -13.27 -8.45
CA CYS A 183 -4.83 -14.64 -8.94
C CYS A 183 -4.82 -14.69 -10.47
N ARG A 184 -5.73 -13.97 -11.12
CA ARG A 184 -5.79 -13.90 -12.59
C ARG A 184 -4.49 -13.37 -13.20
N PHE A 185 -3.92 -12.32 -12.60
CA PHE A 185 -2.65 -11.77 -13.06
C PHE A 185 -1.48 -12.76 -12.87
N LEU A 186 -1.38 -13.42 -11.72
CA LEU A 186 -0.33 -14.41 -11.45
C LEU A 186 -0.45 -15.64 -12.35
N THR A 187 -1.66 -16.08 -12.68
CA THR A 187 -1.89 -17.13 -13.69
C THR A 187 -1.31 -16.71 -15.04
N ARG A 188 -1.57 -15.47 -15.48
CA ARG A 188 -0.99 -14.93 -16.72
C ARG A 188 0.54 -14.86 -16.67
N VAL A 189 1.14 -14.51 -15.54
CA VAL A 189 2.61 -14.57 -15.37
C VAL A 189 3.10 -16.01 -15.51
N ALA A 190 2.43 -16.98 -14.89
CA ALA A 190 2.79 -18.39 -14.98
C ALA A 190 2.67 -18.97 -16.39
N GLU A 191 1.70 -18.51 -17.19
CA GLU A 191 1.58 -18.90 -18.61
C GLU A 191 2.83 -18.52 -19.42
N HIS A 192 3.55 -17.47 -19.00
CA HIS A 192 4.76 -16.98 -19.67
C HIS A 192 6.07 -17.56 -19.06
N HIS A 193 5.98 -18.60 -18.22
CA HIS A 193 7.11 -19.19 -17.50
C HIS A 193 8.28 -19.64 -18.37
N MET A 194 8.06 -19.95 -19.65
CA MET A 194 9.14 -20.30 -20.58
C MET A 194 10.14 -19.15 -20.77
N MET A 195 9.67 -17.91 -20.71
CA MET A 195 10.50 -16.70 -20.81
C MET A 195 10.88 -16.19 -19.43
N ASN A 196 9.90 -15.94 -18.56
CA ASN A 196 10.16 -15.30 -17.27
C ASN A 196 10.69 -16.26 -16.18
N ARG A 197 10.71 -17.57 -16.41
CA ARG A 197 11.16 -18.63 -15.47
C ARG A 197 10.34 -18.75 -14.17
N MET A 198 9.15 -18.17 -14.12
CA MET A 198 8.27 -18.14 -12.96
C MET A 198 7.02 -18.99 -13.21
N ASN A 199 7.09 -20.27 -12.88
CA ASN A 199 5.91 -21.15 -12.88
C ASN A 199 5.01 -20.90 -11.66
N ILE A 200 3.85 -21.57 -11.65
CA ILE A 200 2.84 -21.43 -10.60
C ILE A 200 3.40 -21.72 -9.19
N PHE A 201 4.28 -22.71 -9.06
CA PHE A 201 4.89 -23.11 -7.79
C PHE A 201 5.86 -22.04 -7.26
N ASN A 202 6.66 -21.44 -8.14
CA ASN A 202 7.58 -20.37 -7.80
C ASN A 202 6.81 -19.13 -7.31
N LEU A 203 5.75 -18.75 -8.03
CA LEU A 203 4.89 -17.62 -7.66
C LEU A 203 4.17 -17.88 -6.33
N ALA A 204 3.62 -19.08 -6.14
CA ALA A 204 3.00 -19.50 -4.89
C ALA A 204 3.94 -19.34 -3.69
N THR A 205 5.19 -19.77 -3.84
CA THR A 205 6.22 -19.67 -2.79
C THR A 205 6.52 -18.22 -2.39
N ILE A 206 6.42 -17.28 -3.34
CA ILE A 206 6.66 -15.86 -3.07
C ILE A 206 5.43 -15.20 -2.44
N PHE A 207 4.26 -15.41 -3.03
CA PHE A 207 3.05 -14.66 -2.71
C PHE A 207 2.32 -15.17 -1.47
N TRP A 208 2.50 -16.42 -1.03
CA TRP A 208 1.79 -16.89 0.17
C TRP A 208 2.11 -16.02 1.39
N THR A 209 3.38 -15.66 1.61
CA THR A 209 3.78 -14.76 2.72
C THR A 209 3.27 -13.32 2.59
N LYS A 210 2.67 -12.96 1.45
CA LYS A 210 2.16 -11.62 1.14
C LYS A 210 0.64 -11.58 1.19
N LEU A 211 -0.02 -12.70 0.89
CA LEU A 211 -1.46 -12.84 0.99
C LEU A 211 -1.92 -13.15 2.42
N PHE A 212 -1.13 -13.92 3.18
CA PHE A 212 -1.41 -14.24 4.58
C PHE A 212 -0.65 -13.28 5.50
N SER A 213 -1.34 -12.71 6.49
CA SER A 213 -0.68 -11.95 7.55
C SER A 213 0.23 -12.88 8.35
N VAL A 214 1.54 -12.63 8.27
CA VAL A 214 2.60 -13.42 8.90
C VAL A 214 2.41 -13.49 10.42
N SER A 215 1.99 -12.40 11.05
CA SER A 215 1.80 -12.32 12.50
C SER A 215 0.72 -13.27 13.03
N SER A 216 -0.36 -13.48 12.29
CA SER A 216 -1.42 -14.40 12.71
C SER A 216 -1.13 -15.86 12.31
N TRP A 217 -0.41 -16.11 11.21
CA TRP A 217 -0.11 -17.47 10.76
C TRP A 217 0.90 -18.20 11.66
N PHE A 218 2.01 -17.54 12.04
CA PHE A 218 3.03 -18.17 12.91
C PHE A 218 2.61 -18.30 14.37
N SER A 219 1.50 -17.66 14.75
CA SER A 219 0.93 -17.78 16.10
C SER A 219 0.11 -19.07 16.29
N LEU A 220 -0.09 -19.87 15.24
CA LEU A 220 -0.89 -21.09 15.32
C LEU A 220 -0.01 -22.31 15.70
N PRO A 221 -0.34 -23.06 16.78
CA PRO A 221 0.62 -23.96 17.44
C PRO A 221 1.12 -25.21 16.67
N SER A 222 0.85 -25.39 15.37
CA SER A 222 1.08 -26.70 14.73
C SER A 222 1.27 -26.71 13.19
N THR A 223 1.53 -25.59 12.51
CA THR A 223 1.51 -25.61 11.04
C THR A 223 2.90 -25.63 10.38
N PRO A 224 3.17 -26.59 9.46
CA PRO A 224 4.20 -26.38 8.45
C PRO A 224 3.74 -25.27 7.50
N HIS A 225 4.69 -24.58 6.86
CA HIS A 225 4.42 -23.60 5.80
C HIS A 225 3.33 -24.12 4.84
N PRO A 226 2.27 -23.35 4.52
CA PRO A 226 1.28 -23.80 3.56
C PRO A 226 2.04 -24.07 2.26
N PRO A 227 1.99 -25.30 1.71
CA PRO A 227 2.82 -25.64 0.58
C PRO A 227 2.41 -24.82 -0.64
N PRO A 228 3.29 -24.72 -1.65
CA PRO A 228 2.98 -24.15 -2.97
C PRO A 228 1.67 -24.66 -3.59
N ARG A 229 1.18 -25.85 -3.16
CA ARG A 229 -0.13 -26.40 -3.53
C ARG A 229 -1.33 -25.52 -3.14
N PHE A 230 -1.26 -24.75 -2.05
CA PHE A 230 -2.38 -23.93 -1.61
C PHE A 230 -2.67 -22.78 -2.57
N LEU A 231 -1.62 -22.04 -2.95
CA LEU A 231 -1.74 -21.03 -3.99
C LEU A 231 -1.94 -21.65 -5.37
N SER A 232 -1.38 -22.84 -5.64
CA SER A 232 -1.68 -23.55 -6.88
C SER A 232 -3.17 -23.86 -7.02
N LEU A 233 -3.83 -24.31 -5.95
CA LEU A 233 -5.28 -24.55 -5.91
C LEU A 233 -6.06 -23.22 -5.97
N GLN A 234 -5.58 -22.15 -5.32
CA GLN A 234 -6.22 -20.82 -5.40
C GLN A 234 -6.09 -20.18 -6.79
N LEU A 235 -5.02 -20.47 -7.54
CA LEU A 235 -4.78 -19.94 -8.88
C LEU A 235 -5.47 -20.77 -9.97
N SER A 236 -5.72 -22.07 -9.74
CA SER A 236 -6.56 -22.89 -10.61
C SER A 236 -8.07 -22.73 -10.34
N THR A 237 -8.41 -22.14 -9.19
CA THR A 237 -9.80 -21.83 -8.80
C THR A 237 -10.37 -20.60 -9.53
N PHE A 238 -9.53 -19.76 -10.12
CA PHE A 238 -9.91 -18.49 -10.76
C PHE A 238 -9.44 -18.35 -12.20
#